data_AF-A0AAU9BUD2-F1
#
_entry.id   AF-A0AAU9BUD2-F1
#
_cell.length_a   1.000
_cell.length_b   1.000
_cell.length_c   1.000
_cell.angle_alpha   90.00
_cell.angle_beta   90.00
_cell.angle_gamma   90.00
#
_symmetry.space_group_name_H-M   'P 1'
#
loop_
_entity.id
_entity.type
_entity.pdbx_description
1 polymer ?
#
loop_
_entity_poly.entity_id
_entity_poly.type
_entity_poly.pdbx_seq_one_letter_code
_entity_poly.pdbx_strand_id
1 'polypeptide(L)' 'MDILEASVKLERIELLAKIAHASEMSSKEKTIALTWIGEIAEEMRCVVRGEIKNPRSGGVSGGGCSLQ' A
#
# COMPACT_ATOMS: atom_id res chain seq x y z
N MET A 1 9.76 3.09 1.56
CA MET A 1 8.53 3.17 2.37
C MET A 1 8.63 2.11 3.44
N ASP A 2 8.57 2.51 4.70
CA ASP A 2 8.47 1.58 5.82
C ASP A 2 7.00 1.21 6.10
N ILE A 3 6.77 0.30 7.04
CA ILE A 3 5.43 -0.22 7.37
C ILE A 3 4.53 0.88 7.93
N LEU A 4 5.07 1.82 8.72
CA LEU A 4 4.28 2.90 9.31
C LEU A 4 3.81 3.87 8.22
N GLU A 5 4.71 4.25 7.32
CA GLU A 5 4.39 5.10 6.16
C GLU A 5 3.34 4.43 5.25
N ALA A 6 3.46 3.12 5.02
CA ALA A 6 2.49 2.35 4.23
C ALA A 6 1.11 2.31 4.91
N SER A 7 1.06 2.12 6.23
CA SER A 7 -0.20 2.12 7.00
C SER A 7 -0.91 3.47 6.94
N VAL A 8 -0.19 4.58 7.11
CA VAL A 8 -0.77 5.93 7.01
C VAL A 8 -1.37 6.18 5.62
N LYS A 9 -0.72 5.69 4.56
CA LYS A 9 -1.25 5.80 3.19
C LYS A 9 -2.53 4.99 2.98
N LEU A 10 -2.61 3.78 3.56
CA LEU A 10 -3.84 2.98 3.54
C LEU A 10 -4.98 3.68 4.29
N GLU A 11 -4.73 4.20 5.48
CA GLU A 11 -5.73 4.95 6.26
C GLU A 11 -6.24 6.18 5.49
N ARG A 12 -5.34 6.86 4.76
CA ARG A 12 -5.72 8.00 3.90
C ARG A 12 -6.61 7.59 2.74
N ILE A 13 -6.33 6.45 2.09
CA ILE A 13 -7.21 5.89 1.05
C ILE A 13 -8.59 5.59 1.64
N GLU A 14 -8.65 4.94 2.82
CA GLU A 14 -9.90 4.61 3.48
C GLU A 14 -10.73 5.85 3.79
N LEU A 15 -10.09 6.89 4.35
CA LEU A 15 -10.76 8.15 4.67
C LEU A 15 -11.29 8.84 3.42
N LEU A 16 -10.49 8.93 2.36
CA LEU A 16 -10.91 9.53 1.09
C LEU A 16 -12.09 8.76 0.47
N ALA A 17 -12.10 7.43 0.55
CA ALA A 17 -13.19 6.61 0.04
C ALA A 17 -14.49 6.85 0.84
N LYS A 18 -14.40 6.96 2.18
CA LYS A 18 -15.56 7.29 3.03
C LYS A 18 -16.14 8.66 2.70
N ILE A 19 -15.29 9.67 2.52
CA ILE A 19 -15.71 11.03 2.16
C ILE A 19 -16.31 11.05 0.74
N ALA A 20 -15.70 10.34 -0.21
CA ALA A 20 -16.18 10.23 -1.59
C ALA A 20 -17.61 9.65 -1.70
N HIS A 21 -18.00 8.82 -0.73
CA HIS A 21 -19.32 8.22 -0.67
C HIS A 21 -20.37 9.09 0.02
N ALA A 22 -19.99 10.24 0.61
CA ALA A 22 -20.94 11.13 1.26
C ALA A 22 -21.98 11.67 0.26
N SER A 23 -23.24 11.70 0.67
CA SER A 23 -24.39 12.07 -0.19
C SER A 23 -24.32 13.52 -0.68
N GLU A 24 -23.66 14.41 0.05
CA GLU A 24 -23.56 15.85 -0.25
C GLU A 24 -22.40 16.19 -1.19
N MET A 25 -21.60 15.20 -1.60
CA MET A 25 -20.41 15.44 -2.40
C MET A 25 -20.76 15.58 -3.89
N SER A 26 -20.28 16.67 -4.50
CA SER A 26 -20.45 16.92 -5.93
C SER A 26 -19.68 15.90 -6.79
N SER A 27 -20.08 15.74 -8.05
CA SER A 27 -19.36 14.87 -9.00
C SER A 27 -17.88 15.30 -9.19
N LYS A 28 -17.59 16.60 -9.12
CA LYS A 28 -16.23 17.14 -9.20
C LYS A 28 -15.39 16.71 -8.00
N GLU A 29 -15.92 16.85 -6.80
CA GLU A 29 -15.24 16.46 -5.56
C GLU A 29 -15.01 14.95 -5.48
N LYS A 30 -15.98 14.14 -5.93
CA LYS A 30 -15.82 12.68 -6.09
C LYS A 30 -14.67 12.34 -7.04
N THR A 31 -14.59 13.06 -8.16
CA THR A 31 -13.50 12.87 -9.13
C THR A 31 -12.14 13.22 -8.52
N ILE A 32 -12.04 14.31 -7.77
CA ILE A 32 -10.81 14.70 -7.06
C ILE A 32 -10.40 13.62 -6.04
N ALA A 33 -11.36 13.12 -5.25
CA ALA A 33 -11.09 12.06 -4.28
C ALA A 33 -10.62 10.76 -4.95
N LEU A 34 -11.23 10.37 -6.07
CA LEU A 34 -10.80 9.20 -6.85
C LEU A 34 -9.40 9.36 -7.44
N THR A 35 -9.06 10.56 -7.95
CA THR A 35 -7.71 10.85 -8.44
C THR A 35 -6.68 10.69 -7.33
N TRP A 36 -6.91 11.28 -6.15
CA TRP A 36 -5.99 11.15 -5.02
C TRP A 36 -5.87 9.71 -4.51
N ILE A 37 -6.97 8.95 -4.46
CA ILE A 37 -6.91 7.51 -4.15
C ILE A 37 -6.02 6.77 -5.16
N GLY A 38 -6.17 7.07 -6.46
CA GLY A 38 -5.37 6.47 -7.52
C GLY A 38 -3.87 6.78 -7.38
N GLU A 39 -3.52 8.03 -7.07
CA GLU A 39 -2.15 8.47 -6.85
C GLU A 39 -1.50 7.71 -5.67
N ILE A 40 -2.17 7.67 -4.52
CA ILE A 40 -1.67 6.97 -3.33
C ILE A 40 -1.56 5.45 -3.60
N ALA A 41 -2.54 4.87 -4.30
CA ALA A 41 -2.52 3.46 -4.66
C ALA A 41 -1.36 3.11 -5.61
N GLU A 42 -0.99 4.01 -6.52
CA GLU A 42 0.15 3.81 -7.41
C GLU A 42 1.49 3.86 -6.66
N GLU A 43 1.64 4.80 -5.73
CA GLU A 43 2.80 4.84 -4.83
C GLU A 43 2.92 3.53 -4.03
N MET A 44 1.81 3.00 -3.54
CA MET A 44 1.77 1.73 -2.82
C MET A 44 2.09 0.52 -3.72
N ARG A 45 1.65 0.52 -4.99
CA ARG A 45 1.98 -0.54 -5.96
C ARG A 45 3.48 -0.69 -6.16
N CYS A 46 4.22 0.42 -6.18
CA CYS A 46 5.68 0.39 -6.28
C CYS A 46 6.33 -0.36 -5.11
N VAL A 47 5.79 -0.18 -3.89
CA VAL A 47 6.28 -0.87 -2.68
C VAL A 47 6.00 -2.36 -2.75
N VAL A 48 4.75 -2.73 -3.02
CA VAL A 48 4.34 -4.15 -3.11
C VAL A 48 5.15 -4.86 -4.20
N ARG A 49 5.33 -4.23 -5.35
CA ARG A 49 6.12 -4.82 -6.44
C ARG A 49 7.61 -4.92 -6.11
N GLY A 50 8.14 -3.99 -5.33
CA GLY A 50 9.51 -4.05 -4.80
C GLY A 50 9.71 -5.22 -3.85
N GLU A 51 8.78 -5.41 -2.89
CA GLU A 51 8.81 -6.50 -1.92
C GLU A 51 8.56 -7.87 -2.57
N ILE A 52 7.73 -7.97 -3.61
CA ILE A 52 7.55 -9.22 -4.38
C ILE A 52 8.85 -9.59 -5.12
N LYS A 53 9.54 -8.59 -5.71
CA LYS A 53 10.76 -8.83 -6.49
C LYS A 53 11.97 -9.15 -5.61
N ASN A 54 12.05 -8.54 -4.43
CA ASN A 54 13.12 -8.75 -3.46
C ASN A 54 12.48 -8.91 -2.07
N PRO A 55 11.91 -10.08 -1.76
CA PRO A 55 11.33 -10.30 -0.45
C PRO A 55 12.44 -10.15 0.57
N ARG A 56 12.33 -9.16 1.46
CA ARG A 56 13.28 -8.94 2.57
C ARG A 56 13.24 -10.03 3.64
N SER A 57 12.71 -11.21 3.31
CA SER A 57 12.82 -12.44 4.10
C SER A 57 14.23 -13.03 3.94
N GLY A 58 15.21 -12.34 4.53
CA GLY A 58 16.53 -12.89 4.77
C GLY A 58 16.51 -13.67 6.08
N GLY A 59 16.49 -15.00 6.00
CA GLY A 59 16.97 -15.84 7.11
C GLY A 59 16.25 -17.14 7.41
N VAL A 60 15.85 -17.96 6.42
CA VAL A 60 15.91 -19.42 6.64
C VAL A 60 17.23 -19.87 6.05
N SER A 61 18.24 -19.96 6.93
CA SER A 61 19.52 -20.58 6.64
C SER A 61 19.29 -22.07 6.36
N GLY A 62 19.04 -22.40 5.10
CA GLY A 62 19.26 -23.74 4.58
C GLY A 62 20.77 -23.94 4.47
N GLY A 63 21.38 -24.64 5.42
CA GLY A 63 22.82 -24.83 5.46
C GLY A 63 23.28 -25.88 6.46
N GLY A 64 23.13 -27.14 6.07
CA GLY A 64 23.98 -28.29 6.38
C GLY A 64 24.47 -28.51 7.82
N CYS A 65 24.00 -29.60 8.44
CA CYS A 65 24.85 -30.45 9.27
C CYS A 65 24.67 -31.90 8.84
N SER A 66 25.58 -32.35 7.99
CA SER A 66 25.86 -33.76 7.75
C SER A 66 26.24 -34.40 9.09
N LEU A 67 25.53 -35.45 9.50
CA LEU A 67 26.01 -36.34 10.56
C LEU A 67 27.21 -37.12 10.00
N GLN A 68 28.39 -36.88 10.57
CA GLN A 68 29.57 -37.72 10.42
C GLN A 68 29.87 -38.38 11.76
#